data_AF-V5IA25-F1
#
_entry.id   AF-V5IA25-F1
#
_cell.length_a   1.000
_cell.length_b   1.000
_cell.length_c   1.000
_cell.angle_alpha   90.00
_cell.angle_beta   90.00
_cell.angle_gamma   90.00
#
_symmetry.space_group_name_H-M   'P 1'
#
loop_
_entity.id
_entity.type
_entity.pdbx_description
1 polymer ?
#
loop_
_entity_poly.entity_id
_entity_poly.type
_entity_poly.pdbx_seq_one_letter_code
_entity_poly.pdbx_strand_id
1 'polypeptide(L)'
;MSLLYECINTVIAVLISISSGMPNHAASIQLCVQKLRILIEDSDQNLKYLGLLAMSKILKTHPKSVQAHKDLILQCLEDKDESIRLRALDLLYGMVSKKESDGNREETDDPHGQSGGNDLPGRTFE
;
A
#
# COMPACT_ATOMS: atom_id res chain seq x y z
N MET A 1 4.84 30.87 -2.22
CA MET A 1 4.21 29.68 -2.82
C MET A 1 5.01 29.32 -4.06
N SER A 2 5.72 28.19 -4.05
CA SER A 2 6.70 27.85 -5.09
C SER A 2 6.05 27.06 -6.23
N LEU A 3 6.24 27.50 -7.48
CA LEU A 3 5.77 26.84 -8.72
C LEU A 3 6.06 25.34 -8.76
N LEU A 4 7.14 24.91 -8.13
CA LEU A 4 7.55 23.51 -8.01
C LEU A 4 6.48 22.67 -7.27
N TYR A 5 5.94 23.18 -6.16
CA TYR A 5 4.92 22.47 -5.39
C TYR A 5 3.61 22.29 -6.17
N GLU A 6 3.21 23.31 -6.95
CA GLU A 6 2.05 23.22 -7.85
C GLU A 6 2.28 22.27 -9.02
N CYS A 7 3.45 22.34 -9.65
CA CYS A 7 3.81 21.42 -10.74
C CYS A 7 3.72 19.97 -10.26
N ILE A 8 4.22 19.69 -9.05
CA ILE A 8 4.23 18.33 -8.54
C ILE A 8 2.86 17.91 -8.03
N ASN A 9 2.12 18.79 -7.35
CA ASN A 9 0.75 18.46 -6.97
C ASN A 9 -0.13 18.21 -8.21
N THR A 10 0.14 18.93 -9.31
CA THR A 10 -0.49 18.70 -10.62
C THR A 10 -0.05 17.38 -11.22
N VAL A 11 1.25 17.04 -11.21
CA VAL A 11 1.74 15.74 -11.73
C VAL A 11 1.16 14.58 -10.93
N ILE A 12 1.11 14.68 -9.60
CA ILE A 12 0.48 13.67 -8.74
C ILE A 12 -1.02 13.59 -9.01
N ALA A 13 -1.72 14.72 -9.12
CA ALA A 13 -3.14 14.77 -9.42
C ALA A 13 -3.46 14.23 -10.82
N VAL A 14 -2.65 14.54 -11.83
CA VAL A 14 -2.75 14.05 -13.21
C VAL A 14 -2.46 12.57 -13.28
N LEU A 15 -1.42 12.07 -12.59
CA LEU A 15 -1.13 10.64 -12.49
C LEU A 15 -2.28 9.86 -11.84
N ILE A 16 -2.88 10.40 -10.78
CA ILE A 16 -4.06 9.81 -10.13
C ILE A 16 -5.29 9.90 -11.06
N SER A 17 -5.49 11.02 -11.75
CA SER A 17 -6.64 11.26 -12.63
C SER A 17 -6.62 10.41 -13.91
N ILE A 18 -5.44 10.24 -14.53
CA ILE A 18 -5.22 9.31 -15.65
C ILE A 18 -5.44 7.87 -15.19
N SER A 19 -5.06 7.56 -13.96
CA SER A 19 -5.31 6.23 -13.38
C SER A 19 -6.81 5.97 -13.20
N SER A 20 -7.61 6.96 -12.78
CA SER A 20 -9.07 6.80 -12.58
C SER A 20 -9.89 6.54 -13.86
N GLY A 21 -9.33 6.78 -15.05
CA GLY A 21 -10.01 6.52 -16.33
C GLY A 21 -9.69 5.16 -16.99
N MET A 22 -8.74 4.38 -16.44
CA MET A 22 -8.34 3.08 -16.98
C MET A 22 -8.77 1.92 -16.06
N PRO A 23 -9.23 0.78 -16.61
CA PRO A 23 -9.72 -0.37 -15.84
C PRO A 23 -8.63 -1.11 -15.02
N ASN A 24 -7.39 -0.61 -14.97
CA ASN A 24 -6.26 -1.20 -14.25
C ASN A 24 -5.58 -0.17 -13.33
N HIS A 25 -6.31 0.33 -12.33
CA HIS A 25 -5.77 1.26 -11.31
C HIS A 25 -4.49 0.73 -10.64
N ALA A 26 -4.38 -0.58 -10.42
CA ALA A 26 -3.23 -1.19 -9.76
C ALA A 26 -1.92 -1.02 -10.57
N ALA A 27 -1.95 -1.17 -11.89
CA ALA A 27 -0.77 -1.06 -12.74
C ALA A 27 -0.23 0.38 -12.78
N SER A 28 -1.12 1.37 -12.88
CA SER A 28 -0.74 2.78 -12.88
C SER A 28 -0.15 3.23 -11.54
N ILE A 29 -0.69 2.72 -10.42
CA ILE A 29 -0.14 2.98 -9.09
C ILE A 29 1.25 2.35 -8.93
N GLN A 30 1.44 1.11 -9.39
CA GLN A 30 2.76 0.46 -9.38
C GLN A 30 3.79 1.28 -10.16
N LEU A 31 3.43 1.74 -11.37
CA LEU A 31 4.30 2.60 -12.16
C LEU A 31 4.58 3.93 -11.45
N CYS A 32 3.58 4.54 -10.81
CA CYS A 32 3.75 5.78 -10.05
C CYS A 32 4.73 5.61 -8.90
N VAL A 33 4.56 4.57 -8.07
CA VAL A 33 5.47 4.27 -6.95
C VAL A 33 6.89 3.99 -7.47
N GLN A 34 7.03 3.29 -8.60
CA GLN A 34 8.33 3.03 -9.21
C GLN A 34 9.01 4.30 -9.74
N LYS A 35 8.26 5.27 -10.27
CA LYS A 35 8.80 6.59 -10.62
C LYS A 35 9.18 7.41 -9.39
N LEU A 36 8.36 7.37 -8.34
CA LEU A 36 8.67 8.04 -7.07
C LEU A 36 9.95 7.51 -6.44
N ARG A 37 10.22 6.21 -6.57
CA ARG A 37 11.50 5.63 -6.14
C ARG A 37 12.69 6.35 -6.76
N ILE A 38 12.67 6.60 -8.07
CA ILE A 38 13.76 7.29 -8.78
C ILE A 38 13.95 8.71 -8.22
N LEU A 39 12.86 9.41 -7.86
CA LEU A 39 12.94 10.74 -7.25
C LEU A 39 13.55 10.70 -5.83
N ILE A 40 13.31 9.63 -5.07
CA ILE A 40 13.86 9.45 -3.72
C ILE A 40 15.35 9.07 -3.76
N GLU A 41 15.78 8.39 -4.81
CA GLU A 41 17.19 8.05 -5.04
C GLU A 41 18.00 9.22 -5.62
N ASP A 42 17.35 10.33 -5.99
CA ASP A 42 18.01 11.49 -6.58
C ASP A 42 18.94 12.21 -5.58
N SER A 43 20.00 12.83 -6.08
CA SER A 43 20.92 13.64 -5.26
C SER A 43 20.27 14.92 -4.69
N ASP A 44 19.25 15.46 -5.36
CA ASP A 44 18.54 16.67 -4.95
C ASP A 44 17.60 16.39 -3.76
N GLN A 45 17.86 17.10 -2.66
CA GLN A 45 17.14 16.91 -1.40
C GLN A 45 15.65 17.27 -1.51
N ASN A 46 15.29 18.25 -2.35
CA ASN A 46 13.91 18.62 -2.58
C ASN A 46 13.17 17.52 -3.34
N LEU A 47 13.81 16.88 -4.32
CA LEU A 47 13.24 15.75 -5.06
C LEU A 47 13.02 14.54 -4.14
N LYS A 48 13.96 14.26 -3.24
CA LYS A 48 13.79 13.21 -2.22
C LYS A 48 12.62 13.48 -1.31
N TYR A 49 12.59 14.67 -0.71
CA TYR A 49 11.54 15.09 0.20
C TYR A 49 10.16 14.97 -0.45
N LEU A 50 10.07 15.38 -1.71
CA LEU A 50 8.87 15.34 -2.50
C LEU A 50 8.43 13.91 -2.84
N GLY A 51 9.38 13.02 -3.19
CA GLY A 51 9.12 11.61 -3.39
C GLY A 51 8.51 10.96 -2.14
N LEU A 52 9.06 11.26 -0.97
CA LEU A 52 8.53 10.80 0.32
C LEU A 52 7.13 11.38 0.62
N LEU A 53 6.90 12.66 0.30
CA LEU A 53 5.59 13.29 0.44
C LEU A 53 4.53 12.62 -0.45
N ALA A 54 4.89 12.30 -1.69
CA ALA A 54 4.01 11.60 -2.62
C ALA A 54 3.73 10.16 -2.17
N MET A 55 4.75 9.41 -1.72
CA MET A 55 4.57 8.07 -1.16
C MET A 55 3.63 8.09 0.06
N SER A 56 3.69 9.13 0.89
CA SER A 56 2.78 9.30 2.03
C SER A 56 1.31 9.46 1.59
N LYS A 57 1.07 10.12 0.45
CA LYS A 57 -0.28 10.22 -0.13
C LYS A 57 -0.76 8.86 -0.67
N ILE A 58 0.10 8.15 -1.40
CA ILE A 58 -0.24 6.82 -1.96
C ILE A 58 -0.47 5.80 -0.84
N LEU A 59 0.29 5.87 0.26
CA LEU A 59 0.09 5.01 1.44
C LEU A 59 -1.32 5.11 2.03
N LYS A 60 -2.05 6.21 1.79
CA LYS A 60 -3.44 6.38 2.22
C LYS A 60 -4.42 5.55 1.40
N THR A 61 -4.15 5.32 0.12
CA THR A 61 -5.06 4.63 -0.80
C THR A 61 -4.57 3.22 -1.16
N HIS A 62 -3.26 3.02 -1.29
CA HIS A 62 -2.63 1.78 -1.76
C HIS A 62 -1.42 1.43 -0.88
N PRO A 63 -1.64 1.01 0.39
CA PRO A 63 -0.54 0.74 1.32
C PRO A 63 0.36 -0.41 0.86
N LYS A 64 -0.20 -1.46 0.23
CA LYS A 64 0.54 -2.64 -0.24
C LYS A 64 1.65 -2.26 -1.24
N SER A 65 1.38 -1.30 -2.14
CA SER A 65 2.38 -0.84 -3.12
C SER A 65 3.54 -0.08 -2.48
N VAL A 66 3.27 0.75 -1.46
CA VAL A 66 4.32 1.51 -0.76
C VAL A 66 5.16 0.61 0.14
N GLN A 67 4.55 -0.43 0.74
CA GLN A 67 5.25 -1.41 1.58
C GLN A 67 6.38 -2.15 0.86
N ALA A 68 6.24 -2.39 -0.44
CA ALA A 68 7.29 -3.00 -1.25
C ALA A 68 8.58 -2.16 -1.34
N HIS A 69 8.52 -0.88 -0.96
CA HIS A 69 9.66 0.05 -0.99
C HIS A 69 10.10 0.49 0.41
N LYS A 70 9.77 -0.28 1.44
CA LYS A 70 10.16 0.02 2.82
C LYS A 70 11.69 0.19 2.98
N ASP A 71 12.49 -0.62 2.32
CA ASP A 71 13.96 -0.55 2.40
C ASP A 71 14.50 0.79 1.90
N LEU A 72 13.92 1.32 0.82
CA LEU A 72 14.28 2.65 0.30
C LEU A 72 13.95 3.75 1.32
N ILE A 73 12.79 3.65 1.97
CA ILE A 73 12.36 4.66 2.96
C ILE A 73 13.23 4.57 4.22
N LEU A 74 13.67 3.37 4.61
CA LEU A 74 14.63 3.18 5.70
C LEU A 74 15.98 3.82 5.39
N GLN A 75 16.47 3.73 4.15
CA GLN A 75 17.70 4.42 3.74
C GLN A 75 17.60 5.94 3.87
N CYS A 76 16.40 6.53 3.69
CA CYS A 76 16.20 7.96 3.90
C CYS A 76 16.32 8.41 5.36
N LEU A 77 16.32 7.50 6.35
CA LEU A 77 16.58 7.84 7.75
C LEU A 77 18.04 8.22 8.01
N GLU A 78 18.96 7.81 7.13
CA GLU A 78 20.39 8.13 7.21
C GLU A 78 20.74 9.37 6.36
N ASP A 79 19.74 10.06 5.80
CA ASP A 79 19.98 11.24 4.99
C ASP A 79 20.60 12.39 5.81
N LYS A 80 21.41 13.20 5.13
CA LYS A 80 22.06 14.39 5.70
C LYS A 80 21.06 15.47 6.07
N ASP A 81 19.92 15.54 5.36
CA ASP A 81 18.86 16.51 5.62
C ASP A 81 17.87 15.99 6.68
N GLU A 82 17.76 16.71 7.79
CA GLU A 82 16.89 16.33 8.90
C GLU A 82 15.41 16.30 8.51
N SER A 83 14.98 17.16 7.58
CA SER A 83 13.59 17.21 7.12
C SER A 83 13.21 15.95 6.35
N ILE A 84 14.16 15.39 5.58
CA ILE A 84 14.00 14.10 4.88
C ILE A 84 13.90 12.97 5.89
N ARG A 85 14.80 12.94 6.90
CA ARG A 85 14.77 11.91 7.95
C ARG A 85 13.45 11.91 8.71
N LEU A 86 12.98 13.08 9.15
CA LEU A 86 11.69 13.23 9.84
C LEU A 86 10.53 12.76 8.96
N ARG A 87 10.55 13.11 7.66
CA ARG A 87 9.50 12.70 6.72
C ARG A 87 9.50 11.19 6.47
N ALA A 88 10.68 10.58 6.34
CA ALA A 88 10.80 9.14 6.20
C ALA A 88 10.28 8.40 7.45
N LEU A 89 10.55 8.95 8.64
CA LEU A 89 10.03 8.43 9.90
C LEU A 89 8.49 8.50 9.97
N ASP A 90 7.90 9.64 9.61
CA ASP A 90 6.42 9.79 9.53
C ASP A 90 5.81 8.77 8.57
N LEU A 91 6.44 8.58 7.41
CA LEU A 91 5.99 7.63 6.40
C LEU A 91 6.05 6.20 6.94
N LEU A 92 7.16 5.80 7.59
CA LEU A 92 7.32 4.49 8.22
C LEU A 92 6.30 4.25 9.33
N TYR A 93 6.03 5.27 10.16
CA TYR A 93 4.99 5.17 11.20
C TYR A 93 3.62 4.88 10.58
N GLY A 94 3.26 5.57 9.50
CA GLY A 94 2.04 5.31 8.75
C GLY A 94 1.99 3.91 8.12
N MET A 95 3.14 3.36 7.72
CA MET A 95 3.26 2.02 7.16
C MET A 95 3.01 0.93 8.22
N VAL A 96 3.54 1.12 9.44
CA VAL A 96 3.34 0.16 10.53
C VAL A 96 1.92 0.23 11.08
N SER A 97 1.38 1.42 11.34
CA SER A 97 0.03 1.58 11.89
C SER A 97 -1.08 0.97 11.03
N LYS A 98 -0.93 0.96 9.70
CA LYS A 98 -1.94 0.37 8.80
C LYS A 98 -1.81 -1.13 8.60
N LYS A 99 -0.66 -1.72 8.91
CA LYS A 99 -0.45 -3.15 8.76
C LYS A 99 -1.25 -3.96 9.78
N GLU A 100 -1.59 -3.38 10.93
CA GLU A 100 -2.36 -4.04 12.00
C GLU A 100 -3.86 -4.22 11.68
N SER A 101 -4.41 -3.54 10.66
CA SER A 101 -5.86 -3.57 10.40
C SER A 101 -6.32 -4.44 9.21
N ASP A 102 -5.42 -5.11 8.48
CA ASP A 102 -5.76 -5.96 7.32
C ASP A 102 -5.23 -7.40 7.50
N GLY A 103 -5.42 -7.97 8.70
CA GLY A 103 -4.81 -9.25 9.10
C GLY A 103 -5.67 -10.17 9.98
N ASN A 104 -7.00 -10.05 10.00
CA ASN A 104 -7.85 -11.07 10.61
C ASN A 104 -9.29 -11.08 10.05
N ARG A 105 -9.47 -11.65 8.85
CA ARG A 105 -10.69 -12.35 8.44
C ARG A 105 -10.29 -13.54 7.57
N GLU A 106 -9.55 -14.47 8.17
CA GLU A 106 -9.69 -15.87 7.77
C GLU A 106 -11.00 -16.33 8.43
N GLU A 107 -12.09 -16.30 7.68
CA GLU A 107 -13.26 -17.14 7.99
C GLU A 107 -12.78 -18.59 7.88
N THR A 108 -12.51 -19.21 9.01
CA THR A 108 -12.55 -20.66 9.15
C THR A 108 -13.99 -21.11 8.90
N ASP A 109 -14.30 -21.43 7.64
CA ASP A 109 -15.44 -22.27 7.30
C ASP A 109 -15.13 -23.70 7.74
N ASP A 110 -15.49 -24.01 8.98
CA ASP A 110 -15.59 -25.38 9.51
C ASP A 110 -16.66 -26.17 8.74
N PRO A 111 -16.34 -27.29 8.08
CA PRO A 111 -17.34 -28.17 7.49
C PRO A 111 -17.83 -29.16 8.53
N HIS A 112 -18.71 -28.73 9.44
CA HIS A 112 -19.47 -29.63 10.31
C HIS A 112 -20.97 -29.48 10.11
N GLY A 113 -21.46 -30.27 9.16
CA GLY A 113 -22.87 -30.60 8.98
C GLY A 113 -23.01 -32.09 8.67
N GLN A 114 -22.50 -32.95 9.55
CA GLN A 114 -22.71 -34.38 9.48
C GLN A 114 -24.16 -34.67 9.91
N SER A 115 -25.08 -34.67 8.92
CA SER A 115 -26.46 -35.05 9.12
C SER A 115 -26.53 -36.55 9.36
N GLY A 116 -26.67 -36.94 10.62
CA GLY A 116 -27.08 -38.27 11.02
C GLY A 116 -28.54 -38.48 10.68
N GLY A 117 -28.81 -39.36 9.72
CA GLY A 117 -30.12 -39.95 9.45
C GLY A 117 -29.94 -41.46 9.35
N ASN A 118 -30.06 -42.14 10.50
CA ASN A 118 -30.12 -43.58 10.57
C ASN A 118 -31.50 -44.02 10.06
N ASP A 119 -31.54 -44.73 8.94
CA ASP A 119 -32.73 -45.50 8.54
C ASP A 119 -32.33 -46.91 8.09
N LEU A 120 -32.95 -47.88 8.77
CA LEU A 120 -32.97 -49.34 8.61
C LEU A 120 -31.79 -50.14 9.16
N PRO A 121 -32.11 -51.10 10.05
CA PRO A 121 -32.34 -52.45 9.55
C PRO A 121 -33.61 -53.10 10.13
N GLY A 122 -34.54 -53.48 9.27
CA GLY A 122 -35.68 -54.33 9.60
C GLY A 122 -35.77 -55.47 8.59
N ARG A 123 -35.13 -56.60 8.89
CA ARG A 123 -35.24 -57.87 8.17
C ARG A 123 -36.00 -58.86 9.04
N THR A 124 -37.15 -59.31 8.54
CA THR A 124 -37.88 -60.57 8.87
C THR A 124 -38.98 -60.65 7.78
N PHE A 125 -39.04 -61.59 6.81
CA PHE A 125 -39.12 -63.06 6.92
C PHE A 125 -39.97 -63.42 8.16
N GLU A 126 -41.28 -63.60 8.06
CA GLU A 126 -42.03 -64.65 7.34
C GLU A 126 -43.42 -64.17 6.86
#